data_AF-A0A2L2Z849-F1
#
_entry.id   AF-A0A2L2Z849-F1
#
_cell.length_a   1.000
_cell.length_b   1.000
_cell.length_c   1.000
_cell.angle_alpha   90.00
_cell.angle_beta   90.00
_cell.angle_gamma   90.00
#
_symmetry.space_group_name_H-M   'P 1'
#
loop_
_entity.id
_entity.type
_entity.pdbx_description
1 polymer ?
#
loop_
_entity_poly.entity_id
_entity_poly.type
_entity_poly.pdbx_seq_one_letter_code
_entity_poly.pdbx_strand_id
1 'polypeptide(L)' 'SASSKDRNNKKYRVVCYLGSWAAYRPGAGKFLLEHIAPFLCSNVIYGFDKFDGYKIDAYDLYMDLKDYW' A
#
# COMPACT_ATOMS: atom_id res chain seq x y z
N SER A 1 -19.92 8.93 -11.63
CA SER A 1 -20.46 8.44 -10.34
C SER A 1 -20.42 9.56 -9.31
N ALA A 2 -21.55 9.86 -8.66
CA ALA A 2 -21.58 10.82 -7.56
C ALA A 2 -20.80 10.27 -6.36
N SER A 3 -19.90 11.06 -5.79
CA SER A 3 -19.14 10.66 -4.58
C SER A 3 -20.12 10.49 -3.42
N SER A 4 -20.25 9.29 -2.88
CA SER A 4 -20.97 9.04 -1.63
C SER A 4 -20.36 9.88 -0.49
N LYS A 5 -21.21 10.42 0.39
CA LYS A 5 -20.81 11.29 1.51
C LYS A 5 -21.39 10.78 2.83
N ASP A 6 -20.72 11.08 3.94
CA ASP A 6 -21.19 10.78 5.29
C ASP A 6 -22.28 11.75 5.79
N ARG A 7 -22.77 11.52 7.01
CA ARG A 7 -23.81 12.34 7.67
C ARG A 7 -23.39 13.80 7.91
N ASN A 8 -22.08 14.10 7.86
CA ASN A 8 -21.50 15.42 8.05
C ASN A 8 -21.08 16.06 6.71
N ASN A 9 -21.58 15.56 5.58
CA ASN A 9 -21.27 16.03 4.23
C ASN A 9 -19.77 15.90 3.86
N LYS A 10 -19.03 14.99 4.51
CA LYS A 10 -17.64 14.66 4.15
C LYS A 10 -17.63 13.53 3.11
N LYS A 11 -16.70 13.59 2.16
CA LYS A 11 -16.49 12.49 1.21
C LYS A 11 -15.97 11.26 1.95
N TYR A 12 -16.50 10.08 1.63
CA TYR A 12 -15.94 8.83 2.13
C TYR A 12 -14.50 8.64 1.65
N ARG A 13 -13.71 7.96 2.47
CA ARG A 13 -12.35 7.53 2.13
C ARG A 13 -12.35 6.02 1.95
N VAL A 14 -11.71 5.56 0.88
CA VAL A 14 -11.36 4.15 0.66
C VAL A 14 -9.87 4.04 0.92
N VAL A 15 -9.50 3.35 1.99
CA VAL A 15 -8.10 3.17 2.41
C VAL A 15 -7.66 1.77 2.05
N CYS A 16 -6.66 1.66 1.18
CA CYS A 16 -6.14 0.39 0.70
C CYS A 16 -4.76 0.14 1.31
N TYR A 17 -4.59 -1.04 1.92
CA TYR A 17 -3.30 -1.48 2.42
C TYR A 17 -2.60 -2.33 1.37
N LEU A 18 -1.37 -1.98 1.06
CA LEU A 18 -0.48 -2.79 0.24
C LEU A 18 0.49 -3.52 1.17
N GLY A 19 0.53 -4.85 1.07
CA GLY A 19 1.59 -5.63 1.67
C GLY A 19 2.70 -5.91 0.66
N SER A 20 3.89 -5.34 0.86
CA SER A 20 5.02 -5.48 -0.06
C SER A 20 5.39 -6.96 -0.31
N TRP A 21 5.24 -7.80 0.72
CA TRP A 21 5.48 -9.25 0.65
C TRP A 21 4.62 -9.99 -0.39
N ALA A 22 3.52 -9.41 -0.87
CA ALA A 22 2.69 -10.01 -1.92
C ALA A 22 3.43 -10.14 -3.26
N ALA A 23 4.52 -9.39 -3.46
CA ALA A 23 5.41 -9.52 -4.61
C ALA A 23 6.10 -10.89 -4.70
N TYR A 24 6.25 -11.59 -3.57
CA TYR A 24 6.91 -12.90 -3.48
C TYR A 24 5.97 -14.09 -3.66
N ARG A 25 4.65 -13.86 -3.79
CA ARG A 25 3.71 -14.95 -4.05
C ARG A 25 3.97 -15.55 -5.44
N PRO A 26 3.90 -16.88 -5.60
CA PRO A 26 4.09 -17.51 -6.90
C PRO A 26 2.87 -17.37 -7.81
N GLY A 27 3.11 -17.42 -9.13
CA GLY A 27 2.07 -17.47 -10.15
C GLY A 27 1.07 -16.32 -10.09
N ALA A 28 -0.22 -16.62 -10.25
CA ALA A 28 -1.30 -15.64 -10.24
C ALA A 28 -1.50 -14.93 -8.89
N GLY A 29 -0.87 -15.41 -7.82
CA GLY A 29 -0.90 -14.75 -6.51
C GLY A 29 0.04 -13.56 -6.39
N LYS A 30 0.99 -13.40 -7.33
CA LYS A 30 1.98 -12.32 -7.34
C LYS A 30 1.30 -10.97 -7.52
N PHE A 31 1.58 -10.04 -6.60
CA PHE A 31 1.02 -8.69 -6.66
C PHE A 31 2.13 -7.64 -6.55
N LEU A 32 2.26 -6.80 -7.57
CA LEU A 32 3.25 -5.72 -7.66
C LEU A 32 2.55 -4.35 -7.62
N LEU A 33 3.33 -3.27 -7.49
CA LEU A 33 2.80 -1.90 -7.45
C LEU A 33 2.00 -1.56 -8.72
N GLU A 34 2.41 -2.07 -9.87
CA GLU A 34 1.75 -1.86 -11.16
C GLU A 34 0.37 -2.50 -11.23
N HIS A 35 0.06 -3.46 -10.35
CA HIS A 35 -1.24 -4.10 -10.27
C HIS A 35 -2.27 -3.28 -9.47
N ILE A 36 -1.86 -2.19 -8.80
CA ILE A 36 -2.77 -1.32 -8.07
C ILE A 36 -3.57 -0.48 -9.06
N ALA A 37 -4.89 -0.59 -9.01
CA ALA A 37 -5.78 0.30 -9.76
C ALA A 37 -5.92 1.65 -9.01
N PRO A 38 -5.30 2.74 -9.48
CA PRO A 38 -5.12 3.97 -8.70
C PRO A 38 -6.43 4.71 -8.41
N PHE A 39 -7.50 4.42 -9.17
CA PHE A 39 -8.79 5.09 -9.04
C PHE A 39 -9.79 4.35 -8.14
N LEU A 40 -9.42 3.18 -7.59
CA LEU A 40 -10.28 2.43 -6.65
C LEU A 40 -10.13 2.91 -5.20
N CYS A 41 -8.98 3.49 -4.86
CA CYS A 41 -8.63 3.91 -3.50
C CYS A 41 -8.51 5.43 -3.42
N SER A 42 -8.90 6.02 -2.29
CA SER A 42 -8.63 7.43 -2.03
C SER A 42 -7.30 7.64 -1.30
N ASN A 43 -6.85 6.65 -0.54
CA ASN A 43 -5.55 6.64 0.12
C ASN A 43 -4.96 5.23 0.03
N VAL A 44 -3.64 5.14 -0.09
CA VAL A 44 -2.89 3.88 -0.07
C VAL A 44 -1.92 3.93 1.11
N ILE A 45 -1.81 2.84 1.83
CA ILE A 45 -0.83 2.63 2.90
C ILE A 45 0.11 1.54 2.44
N TYR A 46 1.37 1.90 2.20
CA TYR A 46 2.44 0.96 1.92
C TYR A 46 2.87 0.30 3.24
N GLY A 47 2.80 -1.03 3.29
CA GLY A 47 2.95 -1.83 4.49
C GLY A 47 4.01 -2.91 4.31
N PHE A 48 4.96 -3.08 5.23
CA PHE A 48 5.19 -2.30 6.46
C PHE A 48 6.66 -1.97 6.62
N ASP A 49 6.95 -0.88 7.30
CA ASP A 49 8.28 -0.61 7.84
C ASP A 49 8.47 -1.35 9.17
N LYS A 50 9.72 -1.53 9.58
CA LYS A 50 10.07 -2.06 10.91
C LYS A 50 10.51 -0.94 11.86
N PHE A 51 10.45 -1.23 13.14
CA PHE A 51 11.02 -0.39 14.18
C PHE A 51 12.23 -1.10 14.79
N ASP A 52 13.40 -0.48 14.68
CA ASP A 52 14.67 -1.03 15.16
C ASP A 52 15.48 0.06 15.87
N GLY A 53 15.94 -0.23 17.10
CA GLY A 53 16.81 0.69 17.85
C GLY A 53 16.29 2.13 17.97
N TYR A 54 14.98 2.31 18.20
CA TYR A 54 14.31 3.62 18.24
C TYR A 54 14.24 4.38 16.91
N LYS A 55 14.42 3.69 15.79
CA LYS A 55 14.33 4.23 14.44
C LYS A 55 13.35 3.42 13.62
N ILE A 56 12.71 4.09 12.67
CA ILE A 56 11.97 3.41 11.60
C ILE A 56 13.00 3.01 10.54
N ASP A 57 12.89 1.79 10.06
CA ASP A 57 13.76 1.24 9.02
C ASP A 57 12.93 0.39 8.05
N ALA A 58 13.44 0.16 6.85
CA ALA A 58 12.79 -0.69 5.85
C ALA A 58 12.68 -2.13 6.36
N TYR A 59 11.52 -2.76 6.13
CA TYR A 59 11.34 -4.17 6.49
C TYR A 59 12.05 -5.08 5.49
N ASP A 60 11.93 -4.76 4.19
CA ASP A 60 12.54 -5.48 3.09
C ASP A 60 13.27 -4.52 2.15
N LEU A 61 14.60 -4.50 2.23
CA LEU A 61 15.44 -3.59 1.44
C LEU A 61 15.22 -3.73 -0.07
N TYR A 62 14.92 -4.94 -0.56
CA TYR A 62 14.76 -5.20 -1.99
C TYR A 62 13.44 -4.63 -2.52
N MET A 63 12.37 -4.76 -1.75
CA MET A 63 11.04 -4.26 -2.16
C MET A 63 10.82 -2.80 -1.80
N ASP A 64 11.43 -2.32 -0.70
CA ASP A 64 11.09 -1.03 -0.11
C ASP A 64 12.03 0.10 -0.54
N LEU A 65 13.26 -0.20 -0.99
CA LEU A 65 14.27 0.82 -1.32
C LEU A 65 14.70 0.81 -2.79
N LYS A 66 14.80 2.03 -3.34
CA LYS A 66 15.24 2.30 -4.72
C LYS A 66 16.74 2.06 -4.95
N ASP A 67 17.51 1.62 -3.98
CA ASP A 67 18.93 1.31 -4.21
C ASP A 67 19.15 -0.19 -4.53
N TYR A 68 18.11 -1.01 -4.37
CA TYR A 68 18.19 -2.48 -4.50
C TYR A 68 17.37 -3.04 -5.67
N TRP A 69 16.69 -2.18 -6.44
CA TRP A 69 16.06 -2.49 -7.74
C TRP A 69 17.03 -2.15 -8.89
#